data_AF-A0A6M0CJ75-F1
#
_entry.id   AF-A0A6M0CJ75-F1
#
_cell.length_a   1.000
_cell.length_b   1.000
_cell.length_c   1.000
_cell.angle_alpha   90.00
_cell.angle_beta   90.00
_cell.angle_gamma   90.00
#
_symmetry.space_group_name_H-M   'P 1'
#
loop_
_entity.id
_entity.type
_entity.pdbx_description
1 polymer ?
#
loop_
_entity_poly.entity_id
_entity_poly.type
_entity_poly.pdbx_seq_one_letter_code
_entity_poly.pdbx_strand_id
1 'polypeptide(L)'
;MNMDQKLAFCKQCQKRSFDRNIGMVCSLTQRKPDFIDNCATYVADPKEVQKQADRIKEAAYTANTEKSSTGSSIWAVVVGILAIIKIIAIFARN
;
A
#
# COMPACT_ATOMS: atom_id res chain seq x y z
N MET A 1 4.81 -23.33 8.89
CA MET A 1 4.94 -21.96 8.31
C MET A 1 6.19 -21.83 7.45
N ASN A 2 6.11 -21.06 6.35
CA ASN A 2 7.31 -20.66 5.60
C ASN A 2 8.03 -19.47 6.28
N MET A 3 9.31 -19.23 5.98
CA MET A 3 10.10 -18.17 6.61
C MET A 3 9.45 -16.79 6.50
N ASP A 4 8.85 -16.43 5.36
CA ASP A 4 8.17 -15.15 5.20
C ASP A 4 7.00 -14.95 6.17
N GLN A 5 6.24 -16.02 6.44
CA GLN A 5 5.15 -15.99 7.42
C GLN A 5 5.68 -15.83 8.84
N LYS A 6 6.79 -16.51 9.17
CA LYS A 6 7.46 -16.35 10.46
C LYS A 6 7.95 -14.92 10.64
N LEU A 7 8.53 -14.32 9.61
CA LEU A 7 8.96 -12.92 9.64
C LEU A 7 7.77 -11.95 9.73
N ALA A 8 6.67 -12.21 9.04
CA ALA A 8 5.45 -11.40 9.14
C ALA A 8 4.91 -11.40 10.57
N PHE A 9 4.92 -12.56 11.22
CA PHE A 9 4.56 -12.70 12.63
C PHE A 9 5.56 -11.95 13.55
N CYS A 10 6.86 -12.12 13.34
CA CYS A 10 7.89 -11.41 14.10
C CYS A 10 7.85 -9.89 13.92
N LYS A 11 7.39 -9.37 12.77
CA LYS A 11 7.23 -7.92 12.55
C LYS A 11 6.22 -7.30 13.50
N GLN A 12 5.23 -8.06 13.97
CA GLN A 12 4.22 -7.60 14.93
C GLN A 12 4.65 -7.79 16.39
N CYS A 13 5.81 -8.43 16.63
CA CYS A 13 6.31 -8.72 17.96
C CYS A 13 7.11 -7.54 18.53
N GLN A 14 6.90 -7.21 19.80
CA GLN A 14 7.69 -6.23 20.54
C GLN A 14 9.15 -6.66 20.68
N LYS A 15 9.42 -7.97 20.68
CA LYS A 15 10.76 -8.55 20.83
C LYS A 15 11.52 -8.68 19.51
N ARG A 16 11.16 -7.88 18.49
CA ARG A 16 11.91 -7.81 17.24
C ARG A 16 13.15 -6.94 17.41
N SER A 17 14.25 -7.35 16.81
CA SER A 17 15.48 -6.58 16.69
C SER A 17 15.99 -6.68 15.25
N PHE A 18 16.85 -5.73 14.86
CA PHE A 18 17.45 -5.71 13.53
C PHE A 18 18.96 -5.81 13.66
N ASP A 19 19.51 -6.90 13.15
CA ASP A 19 20.94 -7.09 12.97
C ASP A 19 21.33 -6.74 11.53
N ARG A 20 22.42 -5.99 11.35
CA ARG A 20 22.84 -5.51 10.02
C ARG A 20 23.34 -6.62 9.10
N ASN A 21 23.84 -7.73 9.65
CA ASN A 21 24.40 -8.84 8.88
C ASN A 21 23.34 -9.91 8.61
N ILE A 22 22.43 -10.14 9.56
CA ILE A 22 21.47 -11.26 9.54
C ILE A 22 20.06 -10.81 9.15
N GLY A 23 19.73 -9.53 9.36
CA GLY A 23 18.41 -8.94 9.17
C GLY A 23 17.56 -8.96 10.44
N MET A 24 16.25 -9.20 10.29
CA MET A 24 15.33 -9.26 11.43
C MET A 24 15.62 -10.50 12.31
N VAL A 25 15.91 -10.26 13.58
CA VAL A 25 16.19 -11.29 14.60
C VAL A 25 15.32 -11.07 15.84
N CYS A 26 15.17 -12.10 16.66
CA CYS A 26 14.54 -11.95 17.98
C CYS A 26 15.53 -11.31 18.97
N SER A 27 15.09 -10.31 19.73
CA SER A 27 15.95 -9.67 20.75
C SER A 27 16.35 -10.60 21.89
N LEU A 28 15.56 -11.65 22.16
CA LEU A 28 15.85 -12.66 23.18
C LEU A 28 16.93 -13.66 22.74
N THR A 29 16.84 -14.16 21.51
CA THR A 29 17.69 -15.24 21.03
C THR A 29 18.81 -14.76 20.12
N GLN A 30 18.74 -13.51 19.63
CA GLN A 30 19.62 -12.92 18.62
C GLN A 30 19.70 -13.76 17.33
N ARG A 31 18.67 -14.57 17.06
CA ARG A 31 18.61 -15.49 15.92
C ARG A 31 17.35 -15.26 15.09
N LYS A 32 17.37 -15.81 13.88
CA LYS A 32 16.20 -15.90 13.02
C LYS A 32 15.12 -16.80 13.66
N PRO A 33 13.84 -16.57 13.35
CA PRO A 33 12.76 -17.37 13.90
C PRO A 33 12.86 -18.85 13.47
N ASP A 34 12.96 -19.74 14.45
CA ASP A 34 13.11 -21.19 14.31
C ASP A 34 11.84 -21.98 14.67
N PHE A 35 10.81 -21.32 15.21
CA PHE A 35 9.53 -21.95 15.56
C PHE A 35 8.79 -22.55 14.36
N ILE A 36 8.02 -23.62 14.58
CA ILE A 36 7.28 -24.34 13.51
C ILE A 36 5.92 -23.69 13.24
N ASP A 37 5.14 -23.48 14.30
CA ASP A 37 3.79 -22.91 14.24
C ASP A 37 3.66 -21.60 15.01
N ASN A 38 4.09 -21.56 16.28
CA ASN A 38 3.96 -20.40 17.15
C ASN A 38 5.22 -20.14 17.96
N CYS A 39 5.45 -18.88 18.33
CA CYS A 39 6.52 -18.49 19.24
C CYS A 39 5.98 -18.35 20.66
N ALA A 40 6.48 -19.17 21.61
CA ALA A 40 6.03 -19.16 23.00
C ALA A 40 6.31 -17.82 23.72
N THR A 41 7.31 -17.07 23.26
CA THR A 41 7.70 -15.76 23.81
C THR A 41 7.15 -14.59 23.01
N TYR A 42 6.17 -14.83 22.13
CA TYR A 42 5.56 -13.78 21.33
C TYR A 42 4.82 -12.79 22.23
N VAL A 43 5.09 -11.50 22.00
CA VAL A 43 4.40 -10.40 22.66
C VAL A 43 4.01 -9.42 21.58
N ALA A 44 2.72 -9.29 21.31
CA ALA A 44 2.21 -8.36 20.30
C ALA A 44 2.58 -6.91 20.67
N ASP A 45 3.10 -6.16 19.72
CA ASP A 45 3.28 -4.71 19.84
C ASP A 45 2.03 -4.01 19.28
N PRO A 46 1.17 -3.41 20.13
CA PRO A 46 -0.07 -2.80 19.68
C PRO A 46 0.15 -1.67 18.67
N LYS A 47 1.29 -0.97 18.70
CA LYS A 47 1.60 0.09 17.74
C LYS A 47 1.85 -0.46 16.34
N GLU A 48 2.54 -1.59 16.26
CA GLU A 48 2.89 -2.22 14.98
C GLU A 48 1.73 -3.00 14.39
N VAL A 49 0.90 -3.61 15.24
CA VAL A 49 -0.36 -4.23 14.82
C VAL A 49 -1.30 -3.19 14.23
N GLN A 50 -1.47 -2.04 14.91
CA GLN A 50 -2.30 -0.94 14.39
C GLN A 50 -1.75 -0.40 13.07
N LYS A 51 -0.44 -0.13 13.00
CA LYS A 51 0.22 0.36 11.78
C LYS A 51 0.06 -0.59 10.59
N GLN A 52 0.07 -1.89 10.81
CA GLN A 52 -0.20 -2.86 9.75
C GLN A 52 -1.68 -2.85 9.34
N ALA A 53 -2.60 -2.77 10.29
CA ALA A 53 -4.02 -2.64 10.00
C ALA A 53 -4.32 -1.39 9.17
N ASP A 54 -3.68 -0.26 9.49
CA ASP A 54 -3.87 1.00 8.76
C ASP A 54 -3.31 0.91 7.33
N ARG A 55 -2.13 0.32 7.14
CA ARG A 55 -1.57 0.07 5.79
C ARG A 55 -2.47 -0.81 4.93
N ILE A 56 -3.10 -1.83 5.53
CA ILE A 56 -4.02 -2.72 4.81
C ILE A 56 -5.29 -1.95 4.40
N LYS A 57 -5.81 -1.08 5.28
CA LYS A 57 -6.97 -0.23 4.97
C LYS A 57 -6.65 0.79 3.88
N GLU A 58 -5.48 1.43 3.93
CA GLU A 58 -5.04 2.37 2.91
C GLU A 58 -4.83 1.69 1.55
N ALA A 59 -4.16 0.54 1.52
CA ALA A 59 -3.97 -0.24 0.30
C ALA A 59 -5.31 -0.71 -0.29
N ALA A 60 -6.28 -1.07 0.56
CA ALA A 60 -7.63 -1.39 0.11
C ALA A 60 -8.35 -0.16 -0.46
N TYR A 61 -8.22 1.02 0.16
CA TYR A 61 -8.82 2.26 -0.35
C TYR A 61 -8.24 2.67 -1.72
N THR A 62 -6.92 2.61 -1.88
CA THR A 62 -6.28 2.95 -3.16
C THR A 62 -6.65 1.95 -4.25
N ALA A 63 -6.66 0.64 -3.96
CA ALA A 63 -7.04 -0.40 -4.92
C ALA A 63 -8.49 -0.26 -5.43
N ASN A 64 -9.40 0.31 -4.62
CA ASN A 64 -10.78 0.59 -5.04
C ASN A 64 -10.92 1.89 -5.86
N THR A 65 -9.91 2.76 -5.84
CA THR A 65 -9.91 4.03 -6.60
C THR A 65 -9.45 3.82 -8.06
N GLU A 66 -8.73 2.72 -8.33
CA GLU A 66 -8.18 2.40 -9.67
C GLU A 66 -9.23 1.81 -10.62
N LYS A 67 -10.39 1.36 -10.13
CA LYS A 67 -11.50 0.88 -10.97
C LYS A 67 -12.47 1.97 -11.44
N SER A 68 -12.29 3.22 -11.03
CA SER A 68 -13.16 4.33 -11.46
C SER A 68 -12.37 5.61 -11.67
N SER A 69 -11.50 5.62 -12.68
CA SER A 69 -11.14 6.85 -13.38
C SER A 69 -10.70 6.49 -14.79
N THR A 70 -11.67 6.03 -15.58
CA THR A 70 -11.71 6.41 -17.00
C THR A 70 -11.51 7.92 -17.02
N GLY A 71 -10.32 8.37 -17.37
CA GLY A 71 -9.98 9.78 -17.47
C GLY A 71 -10.82 10.41 -18.57
N SER A 72 -12.08 10.73 -18.27
CA SER A 72 -12.95 11.47 -19.14
C SER A 72 -12.45 12.91 -19.12
N SER A 73 -11.60 13.16 -20.11
CA SER A 73 -10.79 14.33 -20.28
C SER A 73 -11.67 15.58 -20.22
N ILE A 74 -11.57 16.35 -19.13
CA ILE A 74 -11.99 17.76 -19.09
C ILE A 74 -11.42 18.49 -20.32
N TRP A 75 -10.22 18.07 -20.76
CA TRP A 75 -9.58 18.50 -21.99
C TRP A 75 -10.38 18.19 -23.28
N ALA A 76 -11.05 17.05 -23.37
CA ALA A 76 -11.88 16.70 -24.54
C ALA A 76 -13.15 17.56 -24.63
N VAL A 77 -13.75 17.89 -23.47
CA VAL A 77 -14.90 18.80 -23.41
C VAL A 77 -14.49 20.21 -23.85
N VAL A 78 -13.34 20.71 -23.36
CA VAL A 78 -12.81 22.02 -23.72
C VAL A 78 -12.47 22.11 -25.21
N VAL A 79 -11.81 21.09 -25.78
CA VAL A 79 -11.49 21.04 -27.21
C VAL A 79 -12.76 20.99 -28.07
N GLY A 80 -13.76 20.22 -27.66
CA GLY A 80 -15.06 20.15 -28.35
C GLY A 80 -15.76 21.51 -28.42
N ILE A 81 -15.82 22.23 -27.29
CA ILE A 81 -16.45 23.56 -27.23
C ILE A 81 -15.70 24.57 -28.11
N LEU A 82 -14.37 24.59 -28.06
CA LEU A 82 -13.56 25.50 -28.89
C LEU A 82 -13.72 25.22 -30.39
N ALA A 83 -13.82 23.94 -30.79
CA ALA A 83 -14.06 23.55 -32.17
C ALA A 83 -15.41 24.07 -32.68
N ILE A 84 -16.48 23.94 -31.89
CA ILE A 84 -17.81 24.42 -32.25
C ILE A 84 -17.82 25.95 -32.41
N ILE A 85 -17.22 26.68 -31.46
CA ILE A 85 -17.12 28.16 -31.54
C ILE A 85 -16.38 28.59 -32.81
N LYS A 86 -15.28 27.91 -33.16
CA LYS A 86 -14.53 28.18 -34.39
C LYS A 86 -15.36 27.97 -35.65
N ILE A 87 -16.14 26.89 -35.72
CA ILE A 87 -17.01 26.60 -36.87
C ILE A 87 -18.06 27.70 -37.05
N ILE A 88 -18.73 28.10 -35.95
CA ILE A 88 -19.73 29.18 -35.99
C ILE A 88 -19.10 30.50 -36.42
N ALA A 89 -17.92 30.84 -35.91
CA ALA A 89 -17.22 32.07 -36.27
C ALA A 89 -16.77 32.10 -37.74
N ILE A 90 -16.40 30.95 -38.32
CA ILE A 90 -16.07 30.83 -39.74
C ILE A 90 -17.32 31.04 -40.60
N PHE A 91 -18.44 30.43 -40.21
CA PHE A 91 -19.70 30.53 -40.94
C PHE A 91 -20.33 31.93 -40.86
N ALA A 92 -20.16 32.65 -39.76
CA ALA A 92 -20.63 34.02 -39.61
C ALA A 92 -19.78 35.06 -40.38
N ARG A 93 -18.58 34.68 -40.84
CA ARG A 93 -17.63 35.56 -41.52
C ARG A 93 -17.55 35.34 -43.04
N ASN A 94 -18.30 34.39 -43.57
CA ASN A 94 -18.45 34.08 -44.99
C ASN A 94 -19.88 34.34 -45.43
#